data_AF-A0A5C1B6G0-F1
#
_entry.id   AF-A0A5C1B6G0-F1
#
_cell.length_a   1.000
_cell.length_b   1.000
_cell.length_c   1.000
_cell.angle_alpha   90.00
_cell.angle_beta   90.00
_cell.angle_gamma   90.00
#
_symmetry.space_group_name_H-M   'P 1'
#
loop_
_entity.id
_entity.type
_entity.pdbx_description
1 polymer ?
#
loop_
_entity_poly.entity_id
_entity_poly.type
_entity_poly.pdbx_seq_one_letter_code
_entity_poly.pdbx_strand_id
1 'polypeptide(L)'
;MVLDTAGVLFGDTATIFPMTTGGGVNGKPEADASRESMTGVTVIRSEWSERVQIGGNGLPTPPGAFKVAAAGFRVVATLQPAGLQWVPRKGDEIVFDDRLSIRYRISEPMPDGLSGLHLGLTRISG
;
A
#
# COMPACT_ATOMS: atom_id res chain seq x y z
N MET A 1 18.47 -11.00 -9.92
CA MET A 1 17.37 -10.03 -9.77
C MET A 1 16.25 -10.48 -10.70
N VAL A 2 15.20 -11.10 -10.18
CA VAL A 2 14.02 -11.48 -10.98
C VAL A 2 12.90 -10.54 -10.55
N LEU A 3 12.57 -9.60 -11.43
CA LEU A 3 11.44 -8.71 -11.28
C LEU A 3 10.20 -9.48 -11.70
N ASP A 4 9.38 -9.93 -10.75
CA ASP A 4 8.03 -10.40 -11.05
C ASP A 4 7.11 -9.19 -11.10
N THR A 5 7.20 -8.45 -12.21
CA THR A 5 6.20 -7.43 -12.54
C THR A 5 5.07 -8.11 -13.28
N ALA A 6 3.91 -8.20 -12.63
CA ALA A 6 2.63 -8.28 -13.32
C ALA A 6 2.48 -6.99 -14.14
N GLY A 7 3.08 -6.97 -15.33
CA GLY A 7 3.41 -5.76 -16.07
C GLY A 7 2.25 -5.13 -16.82
N VAL A 8 1.04 -5.67 -16.78
CA VAL A 8 -0.08 -5.14 -17.57
C VAL A 8 -1.40 -5.46 -16.87
N LEU A 9 -2.15 -4.41 -16.53
CA LEU A 9 -3.48 -4.38 -15.89
C LEU A 9 -3.47 -4.51 -14.36
N PHE A 10 -4.16 -3.56 -13.73
CA PHE A 10 -4.82 -3.75 -12.45
C PHE A 10 -5.68 -5.02 -12.54
N GLY A 11 -5.10 -6.16 -12.20
CA GLY A 11 -5.73 -7.49 -12.30
C GLY A 11 -5.85 -8.19 -10.96
N ASP A 12 -5.00 -7.80 -10.00
CA ASP A 12 -5.11 -8.23 -8.62
C ASP A 12 -6.18 -7.37 -7.91
N THR A 13 -6.87 -8.00 -6.96
CA THR A 13 -7.85 -7.34 -6.11
C THR A 13 -7.43 -7.47 -4.65
N ALA A 14 -7.81 -6.49 -3.86
CA ALA A 14 -7.52 -6.44 -2.45
C ALA A 14 -8.70 -5.90 -1.66
N THR A 15 -8.75 -6.30 -0.39
CA THR A 15 -9.61 -5.70 0.61
C THR A 15 -8.79 -4.82 1.55
N ILE A 16 -9.21 -3.56 1.72
CA ILE A 16 -8.59 -2.58 2.61
C ILE A 16 -9.48 -2.40 3.85
N PHE A 17 -8.90 -2.63 5.01
CA PHE A 17 -9.53 -2.49 6.32
C PHE A 17 -9.09 -1.16 6.94
N PRO A 18 -10.04 -0.26 7.24
CA PRO A 18 -9.71 1.00 7.89
C PRO A 18 -9.37 0.74 9.36
N MET A 19 -8.26 1.31 9.79
CA MET A 19 -7.75 1.17 11.15
C MET A 19 -7.58 2.54 11.79
N THR A 20 -7.68 2.57 13.12
CA THR A 20 -7.37 3.72 13.96
C THR A 20 -6.38 3.32 15.04
N THR A 21 -5.64 4.29 15.56
CA THR A 21 -4.78 4.08 16.73
C THR A 21 -5.62 4.23 17.99
N GLY A 22 -6.09 3.12 18.56
CA GLY A 22 -6.90 3.11 19.78
C GLY A 22 -6.12 3.69 20.97
N GLY A 23 -6.54 4.84 21.50
CA GLY A 23 -5.93 5.43 22.70
C GLY A 23 -4.64 6.25 22.49
N GLY A 24 -4.34 6.69 21.26
CA GLY A 24 -3.24 7.62 20.95
C GLY A 24 -2.10 7.01 20.13
N VAL A 25 -1.00 7.76 19.94
CA VAL A 25 0.08 7.45 18.97
C VAL A 25 0.76 6.09 19.18
N ASN A 26 0.75 5.57 20.41
CA ASN A 26 1.31 4.24 20.77
C ASN A 26 0.23 3.18 21.03
N GLY A 27 -1.02 3.51 20.71
CA GLY A 27 -2.17 2.64 20.86
C GLY A 27 -2.09 1.39 20.00
N LYS A 28 -2.73 0.31 20.46
CA LYS A 28 -2.91 -0.86 19.60
C LYS A 28 -3.82 -0.45 18.43
N PRO A 29 -3.50 -0.87 17.19
CA PRO A 29 -4.39 -0.64 16.06
C PRO A 29 -5.73 -1.34 16.28
N GLU A 30 -6.81 -0.60 16.08
CA GLU A 30 -8.19 -1.04 16.23
C GLU A 30 -8.97 -0.75 14.94
N ALA A 31 -10.04 -1.50 14.69
CA ALA A 31 -10.89 -1.27 13.53
C ALA A 31 -11.55 0.11 13.63
N ASP A 32 -11.47 0.89 12.57
CA ASP A 32 -12.08 2.22 12.50
C ASP A 32 -13.53 2.11 12.02
N ALA A 33 -14.48 2.18 12.94
CA ALA A 33 -15.91 2.07 12.65
C ALA A 33 -16.47 3.27 11.85
N SER A 34 -15.71 4.35 11.66
CA SER A 34 -16.14 5.52 10.88
C SER A 34 -15.97 5.35 9.38
N ARG A 35 -15.23 4.31 8.94
CA ARG A 35 -14.97 3.97 7.54
C ARG A 35 -15.33 2.51 7.31
N GLU A 36 -15.98 2.21 6.19
CA GLU A 36 -16.25 0.83 5.79
C GLU A 36 -15.03 0.19 5.12
N SER A 37 -14.90 -1.13 5.23
CA SER A 37 -13.86 -1.86 4.50
C SER A 37 -14.14 -1.79 3.00
N MET A 38 -13.12 -1.42 2.21
CA MET A 38 -13.24 -1.41 0.75
C MET A 38 -12.83 -2.77 0.21
N THR A 39 -13.74 -3.46 -0.47
CA THR A 39 -13.50 -4.77 -1.10
C THR A 39 -13.33 -4.63 -2.61
N GLY A 40 -12.64 -5.59 -3.25
CA GLY A 40 -12.45 -5.61 -4.70
C GLY A 40 -11.64 -4.43 -5.24
N VAL A 41 -10.83 -3.79 -4.39
CA VAL A 41 -9.98 -2.67 -4.79
C VAL A 41 -8.93 -3.20 -5.76
N THR A 42 -8.92 -2.65 -6.97
CA THR A 42 -7.98 -3.12 -8.00
C THR A 42 -6.59 -2.56 -7.73
N VAL A 43 -5.59 -3.43 -7.74
CA VAL A 43 -4.23 -3.07 -7.36
C VAL A 43 -3.21 -3.56 -8.39
N ILE A 44 -2.10 -2.85 -8.48
CA ILE A 44 -0.86 -3.41 -9.01
C ILE A 44 0.00 -3.78 -7.80
N ARG A 45 0.27 -5.07 -7.63
CA ARG A 45 1.14 -5.58 -6.57
C ARG A 45 2.55 -5.75 -7.11
N SER A 46 3.52 -5.21 -6.39
CA SER A 46 4.94 -5.37 -6.69
C SER A 46 5.65 -5.93 -5.45
N GLU A 47 6.35 -7.06 -5.62
CA GLU A 47 7.08 -7.76 -4.56
C GLU A 47 8.56 -7.92 -4.94
N TRP A 48 9.45 -7.75 -3.97
CA TRP A 48 10.89 -7.90 -4.16
C TRP A 48 11.51 -8.78 -3.06
N SER A 49 12.51 -9.58 -3.44
CA SER A 49 13.29 -10.41 -2.50
C SER A 49 14.14 -9.57 -1.54
N GLU A 50 14.50 -8.36 -1.95
CA GLU A 50 15.29 -7.40 -1.19
C GLU A 50 14.49 -6.12 -0.94
N ARG A 51 14.90 -5.32 0.03
CA ARG A 51 14.27 -4.02 0.30
C ARG A 51 14.62 -3.07 -0.84
N VAL A 52 13.61 -2.59 -1.57
CA VAL A 52 13.81 -1.65 -2.67
C VAL A 52 13.56 -0.22 -2.21
N GLN A 53 14.36 0.69 -2.75
CA GLN A 53 14.09 2.12 -2.71
C GLN A 53 13.20 2.47 -3.90
N ILE A 54 11.97 2.90 -3.65
CA ILE A 54 11.12 3.45 -4.70
C ILE A 54 11.67 4.84 -5.02
N GLY A 55 12.61 4.89 -5.96
CA GLY A 55 13.39 6.08 -6.31
C GLY A 55 14.88 5.84 -6.12
N GLY A 56 15.50 5.06 -7.02
CA GLY A 56 16.94 4.79 -6.99
C GLY A 56 17.58 4.95 -8.37
N ASN A 57 18.56 5.86 -8.46
CA ASN A 57 19.51 6.16 -9.54
C ASN A 57 18.97 6.32 -10.97
N GLY A 58 18.69 7.57 -11.33
CA GLY A 58 18.60 8.01 -12.74
C GLY A 58 17.19 8.11 -13.32
N LEU A 59 16.16 7.65 -12.61
CA LEU A 59 14.77 7.88 -12.99
C LEU A 59 14.21 9.10 -12.24
N PRO A 60 13.51 10.02 -12.92
CA PRO A 60 12.89 11.16 -12.27
C PRO A 60 11.86 10.65 -11.26
N THR A 61 12.15 10.83 -9.97
CA THR A 61 11.19 10.61 -8.89
C THR A 61 9.95 11.47 -9.16
N PRO A 62 8.75 10.89 -9.26
CA PRO A 62 7.54 11.68 -9.43
C PRO A 62 7.43 12.78 -8.35
N PRO A 63 7.00 13.99 -8.71
CA PRO A 63 6.89 15.10 -7.76
C PRO A 63 5.86 14.79 -6.66
N GLY A 64 6.15 15.15 -5.40
CA GLY A 64 5.25 14.94 -4.27
C GLY A 64 5.91 14.22 -3.09
N ALA A 65 5.11 13.53 -2.26
CA ALA A 65 5.57 12.79 -1.07
C ALA A 65 6.53 11.62 -1.41
N PHE A 66 6.65 11.29 -2.70
CA PHE A 66 7.59 10.30 -3.24
C PHE A 66 9.06 10.57 -2.91
N LYS A 67 9.46 11.83 -2.72
CA LYS A 67 10.85 12.19 -2.33
C LYS A 67 11.24 11.74 -0.92
N VAL A 68 10.27 11.44 -0.04
CA VAL A 68 10.50 11.18 1.39
C VAL A 68 10.35 9.69 1.75
N ALA A 69 9.99 8.84 0.79
CA ALA A 69 9.93 7.40 0.96
C ALA A 69 11.34 6.80 0.99
N ALA A 70 12.06 7.08 2.08
CA ALA A 70 13.31 6.42 2.42
C ALA A 70 13.10 4.90 2.34
N ALA A 71 14.00 4.25 1.61
CA ALA A 71 14.02 2.84 1.24
C ALA A 71 13.54 1.86 2.32
N GLY A 72 12.88 0.77 1.94
CA GLY A 72 12.67 -0.33 2.90
C GLY A 72 11.55 -1.32 2.65
N PHE A 73 10.67 -1.09 1.66
CA PHE A 73 9.50 -1.95 1.45
C PHE A 73 9.84 -3.13 0.55
N ARG A 74 9.42 -4.33 0.96
CA ARG A 74 9.49 -5.54 0.13
C ARG A 74 8.22 -5.75 -0.70
N VAL A 75 7.14 -5.07 -0.33
CA VAL A 75 5.84 -5.17 -0.99
C VAL A 75 5.26 -3.76 -1.13
N VAL A 76 4.78 -3.45 -2.31
CA VAL A 76 4.09 -2.19 -2.63
C VAL A 76 2.81 -2.52 -3.38
N ALA A 77 1.71 -1.88 -2.97
CA ALA A 77 0.47 -1.89 -3.73
C ALA A 77 0.23 -0.52 -4.35
N THR A 78 -0.03 -0.47 -5.65
CA THR A 78 -0.39 0.77 -6.35
C THR A 78 -1.88 0.74 -6.65
N LEU A 79 -2.58 1.80 -6.26
CA LEU A 79 -4.03 1.99 -6.42
C LEU A 79 -4.30 3.18 -7.34
N GLN A 80 -5.47 3.19 -7.98
CA GLN A 80 -6.00 4.40 -8.62
C GLN A 80 -6.94 5.13 -7.65
N PRO A 81 -6.64 6.37 -7.19
CA PRO A 81 -7.45 7.08 -6.20
C PRO A 81 -8.86 7.44 -6.68
N ALA A 82 -9.04 7.65 -7.99
CA ALA A 82 -10.26 8.21 -8.58
C ALA A 82 -11.52 7.33 -8.41
N GLY A 83 -11.39 6.08 -7.92
CA GLY A 83 -12.51 5.16 -7.66
C GLY A 83 -12.63 4.70 -6.22
N LEU A 84 -11.83 5.24 -5.29
CA LEU A 84 -11.85 4.82 -3.89
C LEU A 84 -12.93 5.58 -3.11
N GLN A 85 -13.66 4.86 -2.24
CA GLN A 85 -14.65 5.47 -1.35
C GLN A 85 -14.00 6.42 -0.34
N TRP A 86 -12.77 6.11 0.08
CA TRP A 86 -11.92 6.95 0.90
C TRP A 86 -10.45 6.67 0.59
N VAL A 87 -9.58 7.64 0.85
CA VAL A 87 -8.14 7.52 0.59
C VAL A 87 -7.48 6.73 1.73
N PRO A 88 -6.81 5.59 1.44
CA PRO A 88 -6.08 4.83 2.44
C PRO A 88 -4.98 5.62 3.11
N ARG A 89 -4.82 5.39 4.41
CA ARG A 89 -3.91 6.12 5.29
C ARG A 89 -2.89 5.18 5.90
N LYS A 90 -1.83 5.78 6.44
CA LYS A 90 -0.88 5.08 7.30
C LYS A 90 -1.61 4.40 8.46
N GLY A 91 -1.31 3.13 8.69
CA GLY A 91 -1.91 2.32 9.74
C GLY A 91 -3.07 1.44 9.28
N ASP A 92 -3.77 1.79 8.19
CA ASP A 92 -4.80 0.94 7.59
C ASP A 92 -4.17 -0.39 7.13
N GLU A 93 -5.00 -1.42 6.99
CA GLU A 93 -4.55 -2.77 6.67
C GLU A 93 -5.07 -3.22 5.31
N ILE A 94 -4.31 -4.08 4.63
CA ILE A 94 -4.65 -4.60 3.32
C ILE A 94 -4.40 -6.11 3.27
N VAL A 95 -5.31 -6.82 2.62
CA VAL A 95 -5.21 -8.24 2.29
C VAL A 95 -5.43 -8.37 0.80
N PHE A 96 -4.53 -9.08 0.11
CA PHE A 96 -4.73 -9.42 -1.29
C PHE A 96 -5.69 -10.60 -1.39
N ASP A 97 -6.65 -10.54 -2.30
CA ASP A 97 -7.75 -11.51 -2.38
C ASP A 97 -7.24 -12.92 -2.77
N ASP A 98 -6.06 -13.02 -3.39
CA ASP A 98 -5.36 -14.28 -3.70
C ASP A 98 -4.53 -14.85 -2.53
N ARG A 99 -4.33 -14.08 -1.45
CA ARG A 99 -3.50 -14.43 -0.29
C ARG A 99 -4.16 -14.00 1.03
N LEU A 100 -5.36 -14.50 1.27
CA LEU A 100 -6.19 -14.14 2.44
C LEU A 100 -5.53 -14.41 3.81
N SER A 101 -4.55 -15.32 3.87
CA SER A 101 -3.80 -15.61 5.10
C SER A 101 -2.77 -14.54 5.46
N ILE A 102 -2.39 -13.67 4.51
CA ILE A 102 -1.36 -12.67 4.72
C ILE A 102 -1.99 -11.30 4.84
N ARG A 103 -1.68 -10.60 5.93
CA ARG A 103 -2.13 -9.24 6.16
C ARG A 103 -0.96 -8.28 6.23
N TYR A 104 -1.13 -7.16 5.56
CA TYR A 104 -0.15 -6.08 5.54
C TYR A 104 -0.73 -4.83 6.18
N ARG A 105 0.14 -4.03 6.79
CA ARG A 105 -0.16 -2.68 7.25
C ARG A 105 0.46 -1.66 6.30
N ILE A 106 -0.35 -0.65 5.94
CA ILE A 106 0.10 0.52 5.18
C ILE A 106 1.05 1.31 6.06
N SER A 107 2.32 1.28 5.70
CA SER A 107 3.39 1.96 6.42
C SER A 107 3.51 3.41 5.97
N GLU A 108 3.31 3.66 4.67
CA GLU A 108 3.34 5.00 4.10
C GLU A 108 2.49 5.07 2.81
N PRO A 109 1.48 5.95 2.75
CA PRO A 109 0.80 6.30 1.51
C PRO A 109 1.59 7.36 0.74
N MET A 110 1.90 7.09 -0.53
CA MET A 110 2.77 7.90 -1.37
C MET A 110 2.05 8.22 -2.68
N PRO A 111 1.38 9.38 -2.80
CA PRO A 111 0.88 9.85 -4.09
C PRO A 111 2.04 10.13 -5.04
N ASP A 112 1.93 9.68 -6.29
CA ASP A 112 2.94 9.91 -7.35
C ASP A 112 2.81 11.28 -8.04
N GLY A 113 1.82 12.10 -7.65
CA GLY A 113 1.54 13.37 -8.29
C GLY A 113 0.84 13.25 -9.66
N LEU A 114 0.55 12.03 -10.11
CA LEU A 114 -0.34 11.72 -11.21
C LEU A 114 -1.64 11.10 -10.64
N SER A 115 -2.06 9.96 -11.19
CA SER A 115 -3.28 9.25 -10.79
C SER A 115 -2.99 8.00 -9.96
N GLY A 116 -1.77 7.84 -9.44
CA GLY A 116 -1.36 6.67 -8.66
C GLY A 116 -1.20 6.98 -7.17
N LEU A 117 -1.72 6.09 -6.31
CA LEU A 117 -1.39 6.06 -4.89
C LEU A 117 -0.62 4.78 -4.59
N HIS A 118 0.65 4.95 -4.23
CA HIS A 118 1.52 3.84 -3.87
C HIS A 118 1.50 3.63 -2.36
N LEU A 119 1.30 2.40 -1.92
CA LEU A 119 1.23 2.02 -0.51
C LEU A 119 2.45 1.16 -0.18
N GLY A 120 3.34 1.68 0.66
CA GLY A 120 4.42 0.89 1.24
C GLY A 120 3.85 -0.07 2.28
N LEU A 121 4.05 -1.38 2.10
CA LEU A 121 3.41 -2.42 2.92
C LEU A 121 4.41 -3.13 3.83
N THR A 122 4.01 -3.33 5.09
CA THR A 122 4.72 -4.16 6.07
C THR A 122 3.83 -5.34 6.47
N ARG A 123 4.32 -6.58 6.30
CA ARG A 123 3.58 -7.78 6.73
C ARG A 123 3.42 -7.78 8.25
N ILE A 124 2.20 -7.99 8.75
CA ILE A 124 1.89 -8.02 10.19
C ILE A 124 1.37 -9.37 10.66
N SER A 125 0.93 -10.22 9.75
CA SER A 125 0.56 -11.61 10.07
C SER A 125 0.67 -12.51 8.85
N GLY A 126 0.71 -13.81 9.11
CA GLY A 126 0.37 -14.88 8.18
C GLY A 126 1.10 -16.16 8.51
#